data_AF-A0A669D0P4-F1
#
_entry.id   AF-A0A669D0P4-F1
#
_cell.length_a   1.000
_cell.length_b   1.000
_cell.length_c   1.000
_cell.angle_alpha   90.00
_cell.angle_beta   90.00
_cell.angle_gamma   90.00
#
_symmetry.space_group_name_H-M   'P 1'
#
loop_
_entity.id
_entity.type
_entity.pdbx_description
1 polymer ?
#
loop_
_entity_poly.entity_id
_entity_poly.type
_entity_poly.pdbx_seq_one_letter_code
_entity_poly.pdbx_strand_id
1 'polypeptide(L)'
;MNQLPLLDSIQFQQAFSLAANVTLLAVNIRNDRLIMTGSGIYTPFSATYHHARKGDPEEGRLLVARVPVLEPLEVKQSAAKEVEAGGGESTISAATDSGYCYQDSCDDPPPPSYPTFISSMMYDTFTFVLLNETQGDIKVCNGTFCCRLQYRWLLQDHKELYAFGALAGTHTVNGRYALQVCAVVCCAGLDQSSCGQEAEEAESKMDFLLEGNFDTKYVYPSILTSRMFLEQPESLEKAADGRLTMKHSNTKGGLVTACLYGRMYHLDNE
;
A
#
# COMPACT_ATOMS: atom_id res chain seq x y z
N MET A 1 -9.31 -9.88 16.62
CA MET A 1 -10.51 -9.30 16.01
C MET A 1 -10.06 -8.68 14.71
N ASN A 2 -10.84 -8.83 13.65
CA ASN A 2 -10.55 -8.19 12.37
C ASN A 2 -11.08 -6.76 12.41
N GLN A 3 -10.36 -5.84 11.78
CA GLN A 3 -10.79 -4.45 11.67
C GLN A 3 -10.53 -3.97 10.24
N LEU A 4 -11.59 -3.96 9.42
CA LEU A 4 -11.52 -3.36 8.11
C LEU A 4 -11.39 -1.83 8.22
N PRO A 5 -10.80 -1.17 7.21
CA PRO A 5 -10.29 -1.76 5.96
C PRO A 5 -8.80 -2.17 6.00
N LEU A 6 -8.02 -1.85 7.03
CA LEU A 6 -6.54 -2.00 6.97
C LEU A 6 -5.96 -3.12 7.83
N LEU A 7 -6.71 -3.62 8.81
CA LEU A 7 -6.23 -4.53 9.85
C LEU A 7 -7.10 -5.79 9.94
N ASP A 8 -7.62 -6.26 8.80
CA ASP A 8 -8.10 -7.63 8.73
C ASP A 8 -6.94 -8.61 8.94
N SER A 9 -7.19 -9.72 9.63
CA SER A 9 -6.15 -10.68 9.97
C SER A 9 -5.42 -11.21 8.74
N ILE A 10 -6.14 -11.71 7.72
CA ILE A 10 -5.47 -12.35 6.58
C ILE A 10 -4.74 -11.32 5.72
N GLN A 11 -5.26 -10.09 5.67
CA GLN A 11 -4.69 -8.95 4.97
C GLN A 11 -3.36 -8.53 5.60
N PHE A 12 -3.37 -8.21 6.89
CA PHE A 12 -2.17 -7.68 7.56
C PHE A 12 -1.11 -8.77 7.77
N GLN A 13 -1.51 -10.01 8.00
CA GLN A 13 -0.56 -11.14 8.12
C GLN A 13 0.17 -11.41 6.80
N GLN A 14 -0.52 -11.36 5.66
CA GLN A 14 0.12 -11.46 4.35
C GLN A 14 1.06 -10.27 4.10
N ALA A 15 0.61 -9.05 4.41
CA ALA A 15 1.41 -7.84 4.27
C ALA A 15 2.70 -7.91 5.09
N PHE A 16 2.63 -8.46 6.32
CA PHE A 16 3.78 -8.70 7.16
C PHE A 16 4.76 -9.71 6.54
N SER A 17 4.25 -10.86 6.06
CA SER A 17 5.07 -11.89 5.40
C SER A 17 5.81 -11.35 4.17
N LEU A 18 5.11 -10.56 3.34
CA LEU A 18 5.66 -9.89 2.17
C LEU A 18 6.74 -8.86 2.56
N ALA A 19 6.44 -7.94 3.47
CA ALA A 19 7.36 -6.86 3.84
C ALA A 19 8.61 -7.35 4.59
N ALA A 20 8.45 -8.32 5.49
CA ALA A 20 9.55 -8.87 6.27
C ALA A 20 10.34 -9.95 5.50
N ASN A 21 9.86 -10.36 4.32
CA ASN A 21 10.41 -11.45 3.54
C ASN A 21 10.56 -12.76 4.34
N VAL A 22 9.49 -13.15 5.05
CA VAL A 22 9.45 -14.36 5.89
C VAL A 22 8.25 -15.23 5.56
N THR A 23 8.36 -16.52 5.86
CA THR A 23 7.18 -17.39 5.96
C THR A 23 6.49 -17.16 7.30
N LEU A 24 5.18 -16.91 7.28
CA LEU A 24 4.35 -16.75 8.47
C LEU A 24 3.25 -17.82 8.49
N LEU A 25 3.20 -18.60 9.57
CA LEU A 25 2.10 -19.51 9.88
C LEU A 25 1.21 -18.86 10.94
N ALA A 26 0.05 -18.34 10.55
CA ALA A 26 -0.86 -17.65 11.45
C ALA A 26 -2.07 -18.54 11.76
N VAL A 27 -2.27 -18.80 13.04
CA VAL A 27 -3.40 -19.57 13.56
C VAL A 27 -4.26 -18.65 14.41
N ASN A 28 -5.47 -18.38 13.94
CA ASN A 28 -6.41 -17.50 14.60
C ASN A 28 -7.56 -18.30 15.23
N ILE A 29 -8.21 -17.67 16.21
CA ILE A 29 -9.42 -18.19 16.84
C ILE A 29 -10.58 -18.02 15.85
N ARG A 30 -11.47 -19.02 15.79
CA ARG A 30 -12.78 -18.90 15.15
C ARG A 30 -13.79 -18.50 16.22
N ASN A 31 -14.28 -17.25 16.16
CA ASN A 31 -15.33 -16.73 17.04
C ASN A 31 -16.09 -15.58 16.35
N ASP A 32 -17.34 -15.78 15.93
CA ASP A 32 -18.09 -14.73 15.22
C ASP A 32 -18.40 -13.53 16.11
N ARG A 33 -18.75 -13.79 17.37
CA ARG A 33 -19.12 -12.74 18.33
C ARG A 33 -18.00 -11.71 18.55
N LEU A 34 -16.74 -12.14 18.44
CA LEU A 34 -15.56 -11.29 18.59
C LEU A 34 -14.89 -10.94 17.26
N ILE A 35 -15.55 -11.21 16.12
CA ILE A 35 -15.00 -10.91 14.79
C ILE A 35 -13.60 -11.56 14.64
N MET A 36 -13.47 -12.82 15.08
CA MET A 36 -12.23 -13.59 14.99
C MET A 36 -12.41 -14.69 13.95
N THR A 37 -11.75 -14.50 12.82
CA THR A 37 -11.58 -15.49 11.76
C THR A 37 -10.42 -15.04 10.90
N GLY A 38 -9.89 -15.91 10.04
CA GLY A 38 -8.72 -15.61 9.24
C GLY A 38 -7.46 -16.26 9.79
N SER A 39 -7.16 -17.45 9.27
CA SER A 39 -5.92 -18.18 9.51
C SER A 39 -5.24 -18.42 8.17
N GLY A 40 -3.91 -18.56 8.16
CA GLY A 40 -3.21 -18.77 6.91
C GLY A 40 -1.74 -19.14 7.01
N ILE A 41 -1.22 -19.56 5.87
CA ILE A 41 0.16 -19.89 5.57
C ILE A 41 0.60 -18.88 4.51
N TYR A 42 1.43 -17.93 4.92
CA TYR A 42 1.89 -16.83 4.09
C TYR A 42 3.37 -16.98 3.78
N THR A 43 3.72 -16.76 2.52
CA THR A 43 5.08 -16.57 2.05
C THR A 43 5.16 -15.23 1.33
N PRO A 44 6.36 -14.71 1.04
CA PRO A 44 6.49 -13.44 0.33
C PRO A 44 5.76 -13.40 -1.03
N PHE A 45 5.57 -14.56 -1.66
CA PHE A 45 5.01 -14.69 -3.03
C PHE A 45 3.76 -15.58 -3.12
N SER A 46 3.22 -16.06 -2.00
CA SER A 46 1.99 -16.87 -2.02
C SER A 46 1.29 -16.88 -0.67
N ALA A 47 -0.03 -17.10 -0.67
CA ALA A 47 -0.84 -17.25 0.53
C ALA A 47 -1.82 -18.42 0.37
N THR A 48 -1.89 -19.30 1.38
CA THR A 48 -2.97 -20.29 1.54
C THR A 48 -3.69 -19.98 2.84
N TYR A 49 -4.95 -19.57 2.77
CA TYR A 49 -5.66 -19.03 3.93
C TYR A 49 -7.14 -19.42 3.92
N HIS A 50 -7.79 -19.23 5.06
CA HIS A 50 -9.22 -19.32 5.22
C HIS A 50 -9.72 -18.15 6.04
N HIS A 51 -10.73 -17.46 5.52
CA HIS A 51 -11.50 -16.44 6.22
C HIS A 51 -12.97 -16.81 6.14
N ALA A 52 -13.65 -16.93 7.28
CA ALA A 52 -15.07 -17.26 7.32
C ALA A 52 -15.89 -16.11 6.73
N ARG A 53 -16.96 -16.44 6.02
CA ARG A 53 -17.92 -15.47 5.50
C ARG A 53 -19.15 -15.42 6.41
N LYS A 54 -19.89 -14.32 6.31
CA LYS A 54 -21.17 -14.21 6.99
C LYS A 54 -22.10 -15.37 6.60
N GLY A 55 -22.56 -16.11 7.60
CA GLY A 55 -23.41 -17.28 7.43
C GLY A 55 -22.68 -18.63 7.39
N ASP A 56 -21.34 -18.63 7.34
CA ASP A 56 -20.57 -19.86 7.54
C ASP A 56 -20.71 -20.36 8.98
N PRO A 57 -20.73 -21.68 9.23
CA PRO A 57 -20.76 -22.21 10.58
C PRO A 57 -19.50 -21.80 11.38
N GLU A 58 -19.65 -21.60 12.68
CA GLU A 58 -18.55 -21.30 13.59
C GLU A 58 -17.75 -22.57 13.92
N GLU A 59 -17.01 -23.06 12.93
CA GLU A 59 -16.23 -24.30 13.01
C GLU A 59 -14.74 -24.09 12.75
N GLY A 60 -13.92 -24.99 13.31
CA GLY A 60 -12.49 -25.02 13.04
C GLY A 60 -12.16 -25.39 11.59
N ARG A 61 -11.00 -24.94 11.11
CA ARG A 61 -10.50 -25.25 9.76
C ARG A 61 -9.04 -25.69 9.82
N LEU A 62 -8.72 -26.75 9.09
CA LEU A 62 -7.36 -27.22 8.87
C LEU A 62 -6.86 -26.73 7.51
N LEU A 63 -5.74 -26.01 7.49
CA LEU A 63 -5.04 -25.60 6.27
C LEU A 63 -3.75 -26.40 6.14
N VAL A 64 -3.51 -26.94 4.95
CA VAL A 64 -2.30 -27.69 4.62
C VAL A 64 -1.76 -27.16 3.30
N ALA A 65 -0.48 -26.78 3.30
CA ALA A 65 0.22 -26.33 2.11
C ALA A 65 1.67 -26.82 2.12
N ARG A 66 2.26 -26.98 0.94
CA ARG A 66 3.70 -27.17 0.79
C ARG A 66 4.35 -25.80 0.69
N VAL A 67 5.30 -25.52 1.59
CA VAL A 67 5.96 -24.23 1.68
C VAL A 67 7.42 -24.37 1.28
N PRO A 68 7.95 -23.54 0.37
CA PRO A 68 9.36 -23.54 0.05
C PRO A 68 10.19 -22.99 1.23
N VAL A 69 11.40 -23.51 1.39
CA VAL A 69 12.37 -22.90 2.31
C VAL A 69 12.89 -21.63 1.64
N LEU A 70 12.73 -20.50 2.32
CA LEU A 70 13.33 -19.25 1.86
C LEU A 70 14.84 -19.33 2.05
N GLU A 71 15.60 -19.05 0.99
CA GLU A 71 17.04 -18.94 1.15
C GLU A 71 17.36 -17.73 2.05
N PRO A 72 18.37 -17.84 2.93
CA PRO A 72 18.83 -16.69 3.68
C PRO A 72 19.11 -15.54 2.72
N LEU A 73 18.79 -14.30 3.13
CA LEU A 73 19.28 -13.11 2.46
C LEU A 73 20.81 -13.09 2.62
N GLU A 74 21.52 -13.88 1.81
CA GLU A 74 22.96 -13.83 1.74
C GLU A 74 23.34 -12.41 1.36
N VAL A 75 24.10 -11.80 2.23
CA VAL A 75 24.78 -10.53 1.98
C VAL A 75 25.54 -10.72 0.68
N LYS A 76 25.02 -10.20 -0.43
CA LYS A 76 25.78 -10.00 -1.67
C LYS A 76 26.82 -8.91 -1.41
N GLN A 77 27.79 -9.19 -0.55
CA GLN A 77 29.05 -8.48 -0.47
C GLN A 77 29.99 -9.13 -1.48
N SER A 78 30.39 -8.30 -2.43
CA SER A 78 31.60 -8.40 -3.25
C SER A 78 31.77 -9.66 -4.12
N ALA A 79 31.53 -9.49 -5.42
CA ALA A 79 32.52 -9.82 -6.46
C ALA A 79 32.03 -9.41 -7.87
N ALA A 80 32.23 -8.15 -8.24
CA ALA A 80 32.45 -7.77 -9.63
C ALA A 80 33.41 -6.56 -9.68
N LYS A 81 34.68 -6.90 -9.47
CA LYS A 81 35.92 -6.29 -9.97
C LYS A 81 35.93 -4.77 -10.21
N GLU A 82 36.67 -4.10 -9.32
CA GLU A 82 37.55 -2.99 -9.71
C GLU A 82 38.41 -3.39 -10.92
N VAL A 83 38.41 -2.54 -11.94
CA VAL A 83 39.50 -2.44 -12.91
C VAL A 83 39.89 -0.97 -12.93
N GLU A 84 40.95 -0.63 -12.21
CA GLU A 84 41.60 0.67 -12.31
C GLU A 84 42.51 0.76 -13.54
N ALA A 85 42.41 1.91 -14.17
CA ALA A 85 43.48 2.74 -14.75
C ALA A 85 44.55 2.12 -15.66
N GLY A 86 44.44 2.46 -16.95
CA GLY A 86 45.58 2.58 -17.86
C GLY A 86 45.40 3.85 -18.70
N GLY A 87 46.17 4.89 -18.40
CA GLY A 87 46.08 6.21 -19.01
C GLY A 87 46.61 6.28 -20.45
N GLY A 88 46.14 7.30 -21.18
CA GLY A 88 46.63 7.72 -22.49
C GLY A 88 46.01 9.06 -22.87
N GLU A 89 46.80 10.12 -22.73
CA GLU A 89 46.51 11.54 -22.96
C GLU A 89 46.39 11.94 -24.45
N SER A 90 45.86 13.16 -24.65
CA SER A 90 45.94 14.05 -25.85
C SER A 90 44.90 13.81 -26.96
N THR A 91 44.17 14.78 -27.53
CA THR A 91 44.25 16.27 -27.52
C THR A 91 42.97 16.87 -28.13
N ILE A 92 42.48 17.95 -27.52
CA ILE A 92 41.90 19.21 -28.05
C ILE A 92 41.27 19.21 -29.47
N SER A 93 39.99 19.60 -29.54
CA SER A 93 39.54 20.69 -30.42
C SER A 93 38.26 21.34 -29.90
N ALA A 94 38.36 22.63 -29.57
CA ALA A 94 37.25 23.52 -29.27
C ALA A 94 36.49 23.90 -30.54
N ALA A 95 35.17 23.98 -30.44
CA ALA A 95 34.35 24.83 -31.28
C ALA A 95 33.23 25.41 -30.42
N THR A 96 33.44 26.67 -30.05
CA THR A 96 32.41 27.60 -29.61
C THR A 96 31.32 27.72 -30.67
N ASP A 97 30.06 27.56 -30.28
CA ASP A 97 29.02 28.41 -30.85
C ASP A 97 28.01 28.80 -29.76
N SER A 98 27.84 30.11 -29.68
CA SER A 98 27.08 30.84 -28.68
C SER A 98 25.65 31.00 -29.16
N GLY A 99 24.71 30.33 -28.48
CA GLY A 99 23.28 30.57 -28.62
C GLY A 99 22.70 30.96 -27.27
N TYR A 100 22.75 32.26 -26.94
CA TYR A 100 22.03 32.84 -25.82
C TYR A 100 20.52 32.60 -25.98
N CYS A 101 19.88 32.00 -24.98
CA CYS A 101 18.47 32.23 -24.67
C CYS A 101 18.33 32.47 -23.17
N TYR A 102 18.22 33.74 -22.79
CA TYR A 102 17.58 34.15 -21.55
C TYR A 102 16.07 34.11 -21.81
N GLN A 103 15.34 33.24 -21.09
CA GLN A 103 13.99 33.57 -20.64
C GLN A 103 13.49 32.61 -19.56
N ASP A 104 13.38 33.18 -18.35
CA ASP A 104 12.30 33.11 -17.37
C ASP A 104 11.53 31.79 -17.16
N SER A 105 11.59 31.35 -15.90
CA SER A 105 10.54 30.66 -15.15
C SER A 105 9.78 29.56 -15.88
N CYS A 106 10.34 28.34 -15.84
CA CYS A 106 9.50 27.15 -15.91
C CYS A 106 8.80 27.01 -14.54
N ASP A 107 7.79 27.85 -14.29
CA ASP A 107 6.78 27.54 -13.30
C ASP A 107 6.04 26.32 -13.84
N ASP A 108 6.43 25.13 -13.37
CA ASP A 108 5.60 23.94 -13.53
C ASP A 108 4.18 24.32 -13.10
N PRO A 109 3.16 24.03 -13.92
CA PRO A 109 1.79 24.36 -13.55
C PRO A 109 1.51 23.76 -12.16
N PRO A 110 0.92 24.53 -11.23
CA PRO A 110 0.66 24.03 -9.89
C PRO A 110 -0.11 22.71 -10.02
N PRO A 111 0.28 21.67 -9.27
CA PRO A 111 -0.35 20.36 -9.38
C PRO A 111 -1.87 20.52 -9.21
N PRO A 112 -2.68 19.75 -9.95
CA PRO A 112 -4.14 19.84 -9.86
C PRO A 112 -4.56 19.74 -8.39
N SER A 113 -5.23 20.79 -7.91
CA SER A 113 -5.73 20.86 -6.53
C SER A 113 -7.06 20.13 -6.47
N TYR A 114 -7.05 18.90 -5.98
CA TYR A 114 -8.26 18.13 -5.74
C TYR A 114 -8.93 18.57 -4.42
N PRO A 115 -10.27 18.67 -4.36
CA PRO A 115 -10.95 18.99 -3.12
C PRO A 115 -10.75 17.85 -2.12
N THR A 116 -10.13 18.16 -0.98
CA THR A 116 -9.90 17.20 0.10
C THR A 116 -11.02 17.24 1.12
N PHE A 117 -11.22 16.14 1.83
CA PHE A 117 -12.12 16.05 2.97
C PHE A 117 -11.49 15.20 4.08
N ILE A 118 -12.02 15.34 5.29
CA ILE A 118 -11.57 14.58 6.46
C ILE A 118 -12.61 13.51 6.78
N SER A 119 -12.16 12.29 7.01
CA SER A 119 -13.01 11.20 7.50
C SER A 119 -12.24 10.30 8.47
N SER A 120 -12.98 9.60 9.33
CA SER A 120 -12.43 8.67 10.31
C SER A 120 -12.28 7.28 9.69
N MET A 121 -11.10 6.68 9.82
CA MET A 121 -10.84 5.29 9.45
C MET A 121 -10.10 4.61 10.60
N MET A 122 -10.69 3.55 11.16
CA MET A 122 -10.18 2.86 12.36
C MET A 122 -9.85 3.84 13.51
N TYR A 123 -10.73 4.80 13.77
CA TYR A 123 -10.59 5.86 14.80
C TYR A 123 -9.49 6.90 14.54
N ASP A 124 -8.76 6.81 13.42
CA ASP A 124 -7.77 7.81 13.02
C ASP A 124 -8.34 8.78 11.98
N THR A 125 -7.85 10.01 11.99
CA THR A 125 -8.32 11.09 11.11
C THR A 125 -7.51 11.12 9.83
N PHE A 126 -8.10 10.65 8.73
CA PHE A 126 -7.47 10.65 7.41
C PHE A 126 -7.85 11.89 6.60
N THR A 127 -6.90 12.37 5.81
CA THR A 127 -7.16 13.31 4.71
C THR A 127 -7.42 12.51 3.45
N PHE A 128 -8.58 12.69 2.82
CA PHE A 128 -9.03 11.95 1.65
C PHE A 128 -9.31 12.86 0.44
N VAL A 129 -9.25 12.27 -0.74
CA VAL A 129 -9.76 12.80 -2.02
C VAL A 129 -10.64 11.73 -2.66
N LEU A 130 -11.78 12.13 -3.24
CA LEU A 130 -12.65 11.22 -3.99
C LEU A 130 -12.08 10.88 -5.37
N LEU A 131 -12.24 9.63 -5.78
CA LEU A 131 -11.81 9.12 -7.09
C LEU A 131 -12.96 9.16 -8.09
N ASN A 132 -13.31 10.36 -8.55
CA ASN A 132 -14.45 10.55 -9.45
C ASN A 132 -14.12 10.33 -10.93
N GLU A 133 -12.86 10.55 -11.31
CA GLU A 133 -12.41 10.45 -12.70
C GLU A 133 -12.14 8.99 -13.10
N THR A 134 -12.24 8.69 -14.41
CA THR A 134 -12.00 7.34 -14.96
C THR A 134 -10.55 6.88 -14.80
N GLN A 135 -9.63 7.83 -14.72
CA GLN A 135 -8.21 7.67 -14.44
C GLN A 135 -7.68 8.96 -13.83
N GLY A 136 -6.57 8.89 -13.10
CA GLY A 136 -5.99 10.08 -12.50
C GLY A 136 -4.59 9.88 -11.94
N ASP A 137 -3.95 10.99 -11.65
CA ASP A 137 -2.66 11.06 -10.95
C ASP A 137 -2.79 12.08 -9.81
N ILE A 138 -3.07 11.56 -8.62
CA ILE A 138 -3.54 12.33 -7.46
C ILE A 138 -2.48 12.28 -6.37
N LYS A 139 -2.25 13.42 -5.71
CA LYS A 139 -1.41 13.52 -4.53
C LYS A 139 -2.23 14.01 -3.33
N VAL A 140 -2.12 13.32 -2.20
CA VAL A 140 -2.74 13.68 -0.93
C VAL A 140 -1.67 13.73 0.16
N CYS A 141 -1.70 14.76 1.00
CA CYS A 141 -0.74 14.93 2.08
C CYS A 141 -1.44 15.13 3.43
N ASN A 142 -0.80 14.66 4.48
CA ASN A 142 -1.16 14.92 5.86
C ASN A 142 0.09 15.47 6.58
N GLY A 143 0.13 16.78 6.79
CA GLY A 143 1.36 17.48 7.19
C GLY A 143 2.44 17.37 6.11
N THR A 144 3.62 16.86 6.48
CA THR A 144 4.76 16.66 5.56
C THR A 144 4.72 15.32 4.82
N PHE A 145 3.92 14.36 5.30
CA PHE A 145 3.80 13.05 4.68
C PHE A 145 2.83 13.10 3.51
N CYS A 146 3.26 12.64 2.33
CA CYS A 146 2.47 12.67 1.11
C CYS A 146 2.44 11.31 0.44
N CYS A 147 1.27 10.99 -0.12
CA CYS A 147 1.01 9.81 -0.90
C CYS A 147 0.61 10.22 -2.33
N ARG A 148 1.01 9.44 -3.32
CA ARG A 148 0.63 9.61 -4.73
C ARG A 148 -0.06 8.35 -5.24
N LEU A 149 -1.12 8.53 -6.00
CA LEU A 149 -1.86 7.45 -6.65
C LEU A 149 -2.00 7.77 -8.13
N GLN A 150 -1.44 6.90 -8.96
CA GLN A 150 -1.79 6.82 -10.37
C GLN A 150 -2.76 5.66 -10.53
N TYR A 151 -3.91 5.90 -11.15
CA TYR A 151 -4.94 4.86 -11.27
C TYR A 151 -5.72 4.94 -12.58
N ARG A 152 -6.31 3.81 -12.94
CA ARG A 152 -7.27 3.69 -14.04
C ARG A 152 -8.30 2.62 -13.71
N TRP A 153 -9.58 2.95 -13.83
CA TRP A 153 -10.65 1.97 -13.67
C TRP A 153 -10.66 0.98 -14.85
N LEU A 154 -10.65 -0.31 -14.54
CA LEU A 154 -10.92 -1.39 -15.49
C LEU A 154 -12.43 -1.65 -15.59
N LEU A 155 -13.11 -1.53 -14.45
CA LEU A 155 -14.55 -1.60 -14.29
C LEU A 155 -14.92 -0.62 -13.17
N GLN A 156 -15.88 0.27 -13.40
CA GLN A 156 -16.35 1.22 -12.39
C GLN A 156 -17.85 1.03 -12.21
N ASP A 157 -18.27 0.63 -11.01
CA ASP A 157 -19.68 0.66 -10.62
C ASP A 157 -20.02 2.03 -10.03
N HIS A 158 -20.91 2.77 -10.67
CA HIS A 158 -21.34 4.10 -10.22
C HIS A 158 -22.17 4.06 -8.92
N LYS A 159 -22.47 2.88 -8.39
CA LYS A 159 -23.06 2.69 -7.05
C LYS A 159 -22.01 2.55 -5.94
N GLU A 160 -20.73 2.62 -6.28
CA GLU A 160 -19.63 2.60 -5.33
C GLU A 160 -18.91 3.94 -5.33
N LEU A 161 -18.50 4.37 -4.14
CA LEU A 161 -17.66 5.54 -3.96
C LEU A 161 -16.28 5.09 -3.50
N TYR A 162 -15.24 5.70 -4.06
CA TYR A 162 -13.86 5.42 -3.68
C TYR A 162 -13.13 6.68 -3.25
N ALA A 163 -12.25 6.51 -2.27
CA ALA A 163 -11.41 7.57 -1.76
C ALA A 163 -9.95 7.12 -1.67
N PHE A 164 -9.05 8.07 -1.95
CA PHE A 164 -7.61 7.93 -1.72
C PHE A 164 -7.20 8.85 -0.57
N GLY A 165 -6.50 8.31 0.42
CA GLY A 165 -6.17 9.06 1.63
C GLY A 165 -4.77 8.81 2.18
N ALA A 166 -4.35 9.77 3.00
CA ALA A 166 -3.10 9.76 3.73
C ALA A 166 -3.32 10.07 5.22
N LEU A 167 -2.52 9.43 6.07
CA LEU A 167 -2.43 9.69 7.51
C LEU A 167 -0.96 9.70 7.92
N ALA A 168 -0.56 10.68 8.74
CA ALA A 168 0.65 10.61 9.54
C ALA A 168 0.33 11.06 10.97
N GLY A 169 0.42 10.15 11.93
CA GLY A 169 0.04 10.46 13.32
C GLY A 169 0.10 9.27 14.26
N THR A 170 -0.32 9.47 15.51
CA THR A 170 -0.30 8.45 16.55
C THR A 170 -1.70 7.93 16.81
N HIS A 171 -1.89 6.63 16.58
CA HIS A 171 -3.09 5.91 16.97
C HIS A 171 -3.10 5.72 18.49
N THR A 172 -4.27 5.85 19.12
CA THR A 172 -4.41 5.76 20.59
C THR A 172 -5.53 4.85 21.09
N VAL A 173 -6.40 4.34 20.21
CA VAL A 173 -7.55 3.52 20.60
C VAL A 173 -7.13 2.06 20.71
N ASN A 174 -7.36 1.39 21.85
CA ASN A 174 -6.93 -0.01 22.06
C ASN A 174 -5.42 -0.29 21.87
N GLY A 175 -4.59 0.76 21.91
CA GLY A 175 -3.14 0.70 21.77
C GLY A 175 -2.58 2.08 21.42
N ARG A 176 -1.30 2.35 21.75
CA ARG A 176 -0.61 3.57 21.34
C ARG A 176 0.48 3.21 20.34
N TYR A 177 0.40 3.72 19.12
CA TYR A 177 1.38 3.41 18.09
C TYR A 177 1.37 4.41 16.92
N ALA A 178 2.55 4.79 16.42
CA ALA A 178 2.73 5.88 15.44
C ALA A 178 2.79 5.39 13.98
N LEU A 179 2.03 6.02 13.10
CA LEU A 179 1.69 5.52 11.77
C LEU A 179 1.98 6.55 10.67
N GLN A 180 2.32 6.02 9.50
CA GLN A 180 2.23 6.70 8.21
C GLN A 180 1.51 5.75 7.25
N VAL A 181 0.40 6.17 6.64
CA VAL A 181 -0.45 5.27 5.84
C VAL A 181 -0.89 5.96 4.56
N CYS A 182 -0.72 5.27 3.43
CA CYS A 182 -1.38 5.59 2.16
C CYS A 182 -2.42 4.51 1.87
N ALA A 183 -3.66 4.89 1.57
CA ALA A 183 -4.72 3.90 1.32
C ALA A 183 -5.72 4.35 0.27
N VAL A 184 -6.09 3.43 -0.63
CA VAL A 184 -7.29 3.52 -1.46
C VAL A 184 -8.34 2.61 -0.83
N VAL A 185 -9.56 3.11 -0.65
CA VAL A 185 -10.66 2.38 0.00
C VAL A 185 -11.94 2.51 -0.80
N CYS A 186 -12.69 1.41 -0.89
CA CYS A 186 -14.12 1.46 -1.19
C CYS A 186 -14.84 2.03 0.05
N CYS A 187 -15.64 3.06 -0.13
CA CYS A 187 -16.45 3.62 0.95
C CYS A 187 -17.64 2.70 1.24
N ALA A 188 -18.10 2.64 2.48
CA ALA A 188 -19.23 1.77 2.86
C ALA A 188 -20.59 2.25 2.31
N GLY A 189 -20.65 3.50 1.84
CA GLY A 189 -21.81 4.14 1.25
C GLY A 189 -21.42 5.15 0.19
N LEU A 190 -22.38 6.00 -0.19
CA LEU A 190 -22.22 7.02 -1.23
C LEU A 190 -21.86 8.41 -0.69
N ASP A 191 -21.68 8.53 0.62
CA ASP A 191 -21.29 9.75 1.31
C ASP A 191 -19.81 9.74 1.71
N GLN A 192 -19.20 10.93 1.76
CA GLN A 192 -17.78 11.09 2.14
C GLN A 192 -17.47 10.54 3.54
N SER A 193 -18.40 10.65 4.49
CA SER A 193 -18.22 10.15 5.85
C SER A 193 -18.16 8.63 5.95
N SER A 194 -18.69 7.91 4.96
CA SER A 194 -18.62 6.45 4.88
C SER A 194 -17.24 5.94 4.42
N CYS A 195 -16.39 6.81 3.88
CA CYS A 195 -15.03 6.45 3.47
C CYS A 195 -14.16 6.23 4.71
N GLY A 196 -13.65 5.00 4.85
CA GLY A 196 -12.95 4.53 6.05
C GLY A 196 -13.78 3.63 6.96
N GLN A 197 -15.08 3.47 6.68
CA GLN A 197 -15.93 2.47 7.33
C GLN A 197 -15.77 1.08 6.66
N GLU A 198 -16.29 0.04 7.29
CA GLU A 198 -16.10 -1.34 6.85
C GLU A 198 -16.89 -1.65 5.57
N ALA A 199 -16.19 -2.14 4.54
CA ALA A 199 -16.75 -2.67 3.31
C ALA A 199 -16.14 -4.04 3.03
N GLU A 200 -16.95 -5.08 2.92
CA GLU A 200 -16.49 -6.46 2.64
C GLU A 200 -16.58 -6.84 1.15
N GLU A 201 -17.44 -6.14 0.42
CA GLU A 201 -17.74 -6.40 -0.98
C GLU A 201 -17.52 -5.14 -1.81
N ALA A 202 -17.01 -5.36 -3.01
CA ALA A 202 -16.80 -4.34 -4.03
C ALA A 202 -16.89 -4.99 -5.43
N GLU A 203 -17.25 -4.20 -6.43
CA GLU A 203 -17.37 -4.60 -7.83
C GLU A 203 -16.39 -3.84 -8.74
N SER A 204 -16.04 -2.60 -8.40
CA SER A 204 -15.13 -1.78 -9.20
C SER A 204 -13.69 -2.30 -9.16
N LYS A 205 -13.06 -2.41 -10.33
CA LYS A 205 -11.70 -2.94 -10.53
C LYS A 205 -10.78 -1.84 -11.03
N MET A 206 -9.54 -1.80 -10.53
CA MET A 206 -8.64 -0.68 -10.75
C MET A 206 -7.19 -1.12 -10.94
N ASP A 207 -6.58 -0.69 -12.04
CA ASP A 207 -5.12 -0.68 -12.15
C ASP A 207 -4.57 0.50 -11.36
N PHE A 208 -3.51 0.30 -10.58
CA PHE A 208 -2.93 1.38 -9.80
C PHE A 208 -1.42 1.25 -9.58
N LEU A 209 -0.81 2.41 -9.35
CA LEU A 209 0.51 2.58 -8.76
C LEU A 209 0.32 3.50 -7.55
N LEU A 210 0.55 2.92 -6.36
CA LEU A 210 0.45 3.59 -5.08
C LEU A 210 1.85 3.86 -4.54
N GLU A 211 2.13 5.11 -4.23
CA GLU A 211 3.44 5.58 -3.77
C GLU A 211 3.30 6.38 -2.47
N GLY A 212 4.25 6.22 -1.55
CA GLY A 212 4.38 7.05 -0.36
C GLY A 212 5.84 7.29 0.00
N ASN A 213 6.16 8.47 0.52
CA ASN A 213 7.48 8.79 1.05
C ASN A 213 7.50 8.56 2.56
N PHE A 214 7.99 7.39 2.98
CA PHE A 214 7.91 6.96 4.38
C PHE A 214 9.18 7.30 5.15
N ASP A 215 9.02 7.81 6.36
CA ASP A 215 10.12 8.04 7.31
C ASP A 215 10.52 6.75 8.07
N THR A 216 10.02 5.60 7.60
CA THR A 216 10.27 4.27 8.15
C THR A 216 10.58 3.26 7.06
N LYS A 217 11.45 2.31 7.39
CA LYS A 217 11.69 1.14 6.54
C LYS A 217 10.62 0.05 6.70
N TYR A 218 9.77 0.15 7.71
CA TYR A 218 8.77 -0.85 8.09
C TYR A 218 7.42 -0.47 7.50
N VAL A 219 7.19 -0.87 6.26
CA VAL A 219 5.95 -0.59 5.52
C VAL A 219 5.37 -1.91 5.03
N TYR A 220 4.09 -2.13 5.32
CA TYR A 220 3.37 -3.38 5.08
C TYR A 220 2.36 -3.17 3.94
N PRO A 221 2.68 -3.59 2.70
CA PRO A 221 1.79 -3.43 1.54
C PRO A 221 0.69 -4.50 1.56
N SER A 222 -0.56 -4.10 1.28
CA SER A 222 -1.68 -5.03 1.17
C SER A 222 -2.65 -4.64 0.06
N ILE A 223 -3.28 -5.66 -0.56
CA ILE A 223 -4.33 -5.51 -1.57
C ILE A 223 -5.43 -6.52 -1.21
N LEU A 224 -6.60 -6.00 -0.84
CA LEU A 224 -7.77 -6.78 -0.49
C LEU A 224 -8.87 -6.51 -1.51
N THR A 225 -9.42 -7.58 -2.08
CA THR A 225 -10.54 -7.53 -3.01
C THR A 225 -11.78 -8.19 -2.42
N SER A 226 -12.90 -7.98 -3.09
CA SER A 226 -14.24 -8.39 -2.70
C SER A 226 -14.30 -9.81 -2.14
N ARG A 227 -15.04 -9.97 -1.03
CA ARG A 227 -15.21 -11.26 -0.32
C ARG A 227 -13.90 -11.81 0.26
N MET A 228 -13.07 -10.92 0.77
CA MET A 228 -11.82 -11.24 1.48
C MET A 228 -10.81 -12.01 0.62
N PHE A 229 -10.69 -11.64 -0.66
CA PHE A 229 -9.71 -12.23 -1.55
C PHE A 229 -8.41 -11.41 -1.52
N LEU A 230 -7.29 -12.08 -1.27
CA LEU A 230 -5.97 -11.46 -1.20
C LEU A 230 -5.32 -11.44 -2.57
N GLU A 231 -4.81 -10.29 -2.97
CA GLU A 231 -3.98 -10.15 -4.17
C GLU A 231 -2.56 -9.73 -3.79
N GLN A 232 -1.60 -10.16 -4.61
CA GLN A 232 -0.21 -9.74 -4.46
C GLN A 232 0.11 -8.66 -5.48
N PRO A 233 0.93 -7.66 -5.10
CA PRO A 233 1.36 -6.63 -6.03
C PRO A 233 2.21 -7.24 -7.15
N GLU A 234 2.08 -6.67 -8.35
CA GLU A 234 2.92 -7.00 -9.51
C GLU A 234 4.38 -6.60 -9.26
N SER A 235 4.57 -5.41 -8.69
CA SER A 235 5.89 -4.95 -8.25
C SER A 235 5.81 -4.16 -6.95
N LEU A 236 6.87 -4.30 -6.15
CA LEU A 236 7.09 -3.56 -4.93
C LEU A 236 8.53 -3.05 -4.94
N GLU A 237 8.69 -1.75 -5.13
CA GLU A 237 9.99 -1.10 -5.31
C GLU A 237 10.25 -0.13 -4.17
N LYS A 238 11.45 -0.19 -3.62
CA LYS A 238 11.90 0.70 -2.56
C LYS A 238 13.09 1.52 -3.05
N ALA A 239 12.91 2.83 -3.10
CA ALA A 239 13.97 3.77 -3.45
C ALA A 239 14.81 4.15 -2.22
N ALA A 240 16.00 4.69 -2.48
CA ALA A 240 16.97 5.07 -1.44
C ALA A 240 16.51 6.26 -0.59
N ASP A 241 15.59 7.08 -1.12
CA ASP A 241 15.02 8.28 -0.49
C ASP A 241 13.88 7.96 0.50
N GLY A 242 13.54 6.69 0.72
CA GLY A 242 12.42 6.28 1.58
C GLY A 242 11.09 6.09 0.86
N ARG A 243 11.06 6.36 -0.46
CA ARG A 243 9.88 6.17 -1.29
C ARG A 243 9.63 4.70 -1.57
N LEU A 244 8.40 4.27 -1.31
CA LEU A 244 7.93 2.92 -1.60
C LEU A 244 6.82 3.00 -2.64
N THR A 245 6.95 2.19 -3.69
CA THR A 245 6.02 2.13 -4.81
C THR A 245 5.47 0.72 -4.93
N MET A 246 4.14 0.60 -4.85
CA MET A 246 3.40 -0.64 -5.05
C MET A 246 2.57 -0.52 -6.33
N LYS A 247 2.87 -1.35 -7.32
CA LYS A 247 2.11 -1.41 -8.57
C LYS A 247 1.30 -2.69 -8.63
N HIS A 248 0.05 -2.56 -9.08
CA HIS A 248 -0.81 -3.70 -9.35
C HIS A 248 -1.67 -3.44 -10.58
N SER A 249 -1.90 -4.47 -11.37
CA SER A 249 -2.71 -4.38 -12.59
C SER A 249 -3.52 -5.65 -12.79
N ASN A 250 -4.63 -5.55 -13.52
CA ASN A 250 -5.57 -6.64 -13.77
C ASN A 250 -6.15 -7.23 -12.47
N THR A 251 -6.67 -6.37 -11.59
CA THR A 251 -7.36 -6.81 -10.35
C THR A 251 -8.42 -7.87 -10.67
N LYS A 252 -8.41 -9.00 -9.96
CA LYS A 252 -9.32 -10.12 -10.27
C LYS A 252 -10.71 -9.85 -9.71
N GLY A 253 -10.79 -9.35 -8.48
CA GLY A 253 -12.03 -8.93 -7.81
C GLY A 253 -12.21 -7.41 -7.79
N GLY A 254 -13.39 -6.94 -7.36
CA GLY A 254 -13.56 -5.52 -7.04
C GLY A 254 -12.69 -5.13 -5.85
N LEU A 255 -12.06 -3.96 -5.91
CA LEU A 255 -11.06 -3.53 -4.93
C LEU A 255 -11.75 -3.07 -3.64
N VAL A 256 -11.51 -3.75 -2.52
CA VAL A 256 -11.98 -3.26 -1.21
C VAL A 256 -11.00 -2.24 -0.67
N THR A 257 -9.71 -2.57 -0.67
CA THR A 257 -8.66 -1.62 -0.33
C THR A 257 -7.31 -2.02 -0.92
N ALA A 258 -6.47 -1.01 -1.17
CA ALA A 258 -5.04 -1.18 -1.36
C ALA A 258 -4.32 -0.19 -0.42
N CYS A 259 -3.34 -0.65 0.34
CA CYS A 259 -2.65 0.22 1.29
C CYS A 259 -1.15 -0.06 1.43
N LEU A 260 -0.43 0.99 1.82
CA LEU A 260 0.93 0.93 2.32
C LEU A 260 0.89 1.37 3.79
N TYR A 261 1.00 0.40 4.71
CA TYR A 261 0.86 0.64 6.14
C TYR A 261 2.23 0.76 6.82
N GLY A 262 2.67 1.97 7.11
CA GLY A 262 3.97 2.29 7.73
C GLY A 262 3.91 2.36 9.26
N ARG A 263 4.84 1.67 9.94
CA ARG A 263 5.02 1.71 11.39
C ARG A 263 6.24 2.54 11.78
N MET A 264 6.02 3.58 12.59
CA MET A 264 7.05 4.45 13.14
C MET A 264 7.38 4.02 14.58
N TYR A 265 7.92 2.80 14.76
CA TYR A 265 8.12 2.20 16.09
C TYR A 265 8.89 3.08 17.09
N HIS A 266 9.78 3.95 16.61
CA HIS A 266 10.57 4.84 17.47
C HIS A 266 9.73 5.97 18.10
N LEU A 267 8.54 6.25 17.58
CA LEU A 267 7.64 7.30 18.07
C LEU A 267 6.48 6.77 18.93
N ASP A 268 6.40 5.46 19.19
CA ASP A 268 5.27 4.87 19.93
C ASP A 268 5.17 5.37 21.39
N ASN A 269 6.29 5.84 21.96
CA ASN A 269 6.42 6.28 23.35
C ASN A 269 6.63 7.80 23.50
N GLU A 270 6.63 8.55 22.40
CA GLU A 270 6.57 10.03 22.44
C GLU A 270 5.14 10.48 22.72
#